data_AF-A0A519ZE74-F1
#
_entry.id   AF-A0A519ZE74-F1
#
_cell.length_a   1.000
_cell.length_b   1.000
_cell.length_c   1.000
_cell.angle_alpha   90.00
_cell.angle_beta   90.00
_cell.angle_gamma   90.00
#
_symmetry.space_group_name_H-M   'P 1'
#
loop_
_entity.id
_entity.type
_entity.pdbx_description
1 polymer ?
#
loop_
_entity_poly.entity_id
_entity_poly.type
_entity_poly.pdbx_seq_one_letter_code
_entity_poly.pdbx_strand_id
1 'polypeptide(L)'
;MTTVLGDIAYLNGTPLMLDTSSKGSLAYSNGDRFDGQEVNWIGGAVGALNLSRIKVRDLDGVGIDEPSIDDEFGEPHRTGITASLRLDEHTIDDTTGRILSVGSAGGIEYTGTRISGTLSGGMLTVTNLRFDLVNQRVYADLAGTKAASGTNPSVSYHLPDMVLWTIGN
;
A
#
# COMPACT_ATOMS: atom_id res chain seq x y z
N MET A 1 21.71 10.83 15.53
CA MET A 1 21.11 10.12 16.67
C MET A 1 21.12 8.65 16.28
N THR A 2 21.98 7.85 16.89
CA THR A 2 22.15 6.42 16.62
C THR A 2 21.00 5.66 17.26
N THR A 3 20.10 5.09 16.46
CA THR A 3 19.05 4.18 16.92
C THR A 3 19.70 2.95 17.58
N VAL A 4 19.41 2.77 18.85
CA VAL A 4 19.85 1.62 19.66
C VAL A 4 18.91 0.45 19.37
N LEU A 5 19.39 -0.78 19.54
CA LEU A 5 18.58 -1.99 19.48
C LEU A 5 17.30 -1.87 20.34
N GLY A 6 16.13 -1.98 19.69
CA GLY A 6 14.83 -2.31 20.28
C GLY A 6 14.20 -1.23 21.16
N ASP A 7 13.48 -0.29 20.55
CA ASP A 7 12.64 0.64 21.33
C ASP A 7 11.36 -0.08 21.78
N ILE A 8 10.92 0.16 23.02
CA ILE A 8 9.71 -0.48 23.57
C ILE A 8 8.55 0.52 23.49
N ALA A 9 7.59 0.24 22.62
CA ALA A 9 6.27 0.86 22.63
C ALA A 9 5.32 0.08 23.56
N TYR A 10 4.22 0.70 23.97
CA TYR A 10 3.16 0.03 24.73
C TYR A 10 1.83 0.10 23.99
N LEU A 11 1.26 -1.07 23.66
CA LEU A 11 -0.07 -1.21 23.09
C LEU A 11 -1.00 -1.80 24.16
N ASN A 12 -1.97 -1.01 24.62
CA ASN A 12 -2.89 -1.41 25.69
C ASN A 12 -2.19 -1.98 26.94
N GLY A 13 -1.04 -1.40 27.31
CA GLY A 13 -0.22 -1.84 28.43
C GLY A 13 0.67 -3.06 28.15
N THR A 14 0.61 -3.63 26.94
CA THR A 14 1.52 -4.70 26.51
C THR A 14 2.74 -4.10 25.82
N PRO A 15 3.97 -4.45 26.25
CA PRO A 15 5.17 -3.96 25.58
C PRO A 15 5.28 -4.58 24.18
N LEU A 16 5.61 -3.75 23.21
CA LEU A 16 5.89 -4.08 21.82
C LEU A 16 7.30 -3.60 21.50
N MET A 17 8.19 -4.51 21.14
CA MET A 17 9.53 -4.16 20.68
C MET A 17 9.46 -3.71 19.22
N LEU A 18 9.90 -2.49 18.95
CA LEU A 18 10.11 -1.95 17.61
C LEU A 18 11.59 -2.06 17.27
N ASP A 19 11.89 -2.79 16.22
CA ASP A 19 13.24 -2.98 15.72
C ASP A 19 13.26 -3.00 14.18
N THR A 20 14.46 -3.13 13.61
CA THR A 20 14.65 -3.17 12.15
C THR A 20 13.99 -4.37 11.44
N SER A 21 13.48 -5.35 12.19
CA SER A 21 12.71 -6.48 11.65
C SER A 21 11.19 -6.21 11.63
N SER A 22 10.76 -5.12 12.26
CA SER A 22 9.36 -4.72 12.32
C SER A 22 8.85 -4.35 10.91
N LYS A 23 7.66 -4.87 10.58
CA LYS A 23 7.03 -4.69 9.27
C LYS A 23 5.65 -4.10 9.42
N GLY A 24 5.30 -3.19 8.53
CA GLY A 24 3.93 -2.78 8.26
C GLY A 24 3.38 -3.54 7.06
N SER A 25 2.06 -3.69 6.98
CA SER A 25 1.41 -4.26 5.80
C SER A 25 0.34 -3.33 5.26
N LEU A 26 0.35 -3.05 3.96
CA LEU A 26 -0.77 -2.49 3.23
C LEU A 26 -1.50 -3.61 2.50
N ALA A 27 -2.73 -3.89 2.90
CA ALA A 27 -3.57 -4.92 2.28
C ALA A 27 -4.77 -4.31 1.56
N TYR A 28 -5.11 -4.87 0.42
CA TYR A 28 -6.26 -4.46 -0.38
C TYR A 28 -7.48 -5.31 -0.04
N SER A 29 -8.62 -4.64 0.21
CA SER A 29 -9.88 -5.35 0.44
C SER A 29 -10.34 -6.06 -0.84
N ASN A 30 -10.66 -7.33 -0.66
CA ASN A 30 -11.35 -8.24 -1.58
C ASN A 30 -12.88 -8.16 -1.46
N GLY A 31 -13.40 -7.33 -0.55
CA GLY A 31 -14.82 -7.16 -0.28
C GLY A 31 -15.39 -8.17 0.72
N ASP A 32 -16.42 -7.75 1.45
CA ASP A 32 -16.98 -8.50 2.59
C ASP A 32 -17.71 -9.80 2.21
N ARG A 33 -17.98 -10.01 0.91
CA ARG A 33 -18.68 -11.20 0.40
C ARG A 33 -17.76 -12.32 -0.05
N PHE A 34 -16.46 -12.06 -0.18
CA PHE A 34 -15.52 -13.06 -0.68
C PHE A 34 -15.10 -14.03 0.43
N ASP A 35 -15.29 -15.32 0.20
CA ASP A 35 -15.01 -16.40 1.13
C ASP A 35 -13.75 -17.22 0.78
N GLY A 36 -13.04 -16.84 -0.29
CA GLY A 36 -11.85 -17.56 -0.75
C GLY A 36 -12.09 -18.58 -1.85
N GLN A 37 -13.33 -18.81 -2.29
CA GLN A 37 -13.66 -19.94 -3.16
C GLN A 37 -14.20 -19.53 -4.54
N GLU A 38 -14.89 -18.38 -4.64
CA GLU A 38 -15.61 -17.98 -5.84
C GLU A 38 -15.16 -16.61 -6.36
N VAL A 39 -14.65 -16.56 -7.60
CA VAL A 39 -14.13 -15.34 -8.23
C VAL A 39 -15.21 -14.28 -8.41
N ASN A 40 -16.46 -14.69 -8.62
CA ASN A 40 -17.59 -13.77 -8.79
C ASN A 40 -17.95 -12.99 -7.52
N TRP A 41 -17.41 -13.39 -6.36
CA TRP A 41 -17.62 -12.69 -5.10
C TRP A 41 -16.50 -11.69 -4.78
N ILE A 42 -15.43 -11.66 -5.57
CA ILE A 42 -14.34 -10.69 -5.44
C ILE A 42 -14.88 -9.30 -5.72
N GLY A 43 -14.72 -8.41 -4.75
CA GLY A 43 -15.08 -7.01 -4.83
C GLY A 43 -13.99 -6.10 -4.28
N GLY A 44 -14.40 -4.90 -3.86
CA GLY A 44 -13.49 -3.92 -3.29
C GLY A 44 -12.38 -3.49 -4.25
N ALA A 45 -11.20 -3.24 -3.70
CA ALA A 45 -10.07 -2.78 -4.47
C ALA A 45 -9.43 -3.90 -5.30
N VAL A 46 -9.42 -5.15 -4.80
CA VAL A 46 -8.87 -6.29 -5.54
C VAL A 46 -9.64 -6.53 -6.84
N GLY A 47 -10.98 -6.48 -6.79
CA GLY A 47 -11.81 -6.62 -7.99
C GLY A 47 -11.52 -5.53 -9.03
N ALA A 48 -11.38 -4.28 -8.61
CA ALA A 48 -11.04 -3.17 -9.50
C ALA A 48 -9.65 -3.35 -10.17
N LEU A 49 -8.67 -3.87 -9.43
CA LEU A 49 -7.32 -4.14 -9.94
C LEU A 49 -7.30 -5.31 -10.92
N ASN A 50 -8.12 -6.35 -10.72
CA ASN A 50 -8.30 -7.44 -11.67
C ASN A 50 -8.93 -6.96 -12.98
N LEU A 51 -10.06 -6.23 -12.89
CA LEU A 51 -10.75 -5.67 -14.06
C LEU A 51 -9.85 -4.77 -14.90
N SER A 52 -9.03 -3.96 -14.22
CA SER A 52 -8.13 -3.00 -14.86
C SER A 52 -6.79 -3.64 -15.27
N ARG A 53 -6.58 -4.92 -14.98
CA ARG A 53 -5.32 -5.67 -15.22
C ARG A 53 -4.09 -4.92 -14.72
N ILE A 54 -4.21 -4.27 -13.55
CA ILE A 54 -3.10 -3.53 -12.94
C ILE A 54 -2.07 -4.53 -12.43
N LYS A 55 -0.83 -4.32 -12.87
CA LYS A 55 0.34 -5.00 -12.35
C LYS A 55 0.86 -4.26 -11.14
N VAL A 56 1.18 -5.00 -10.09
CA VAL A 56 1.80 -4.48 -8.87
C VAL A 56 3.23 -4.99 -8.84
N ARG A 57 4.18 -4.13 -8.45
CA ARG A 57 5.58 -4.49 -8.28
C ARG A 57 6.11 -3.86 -7.01
N ASP A 58 7.04 -4.55 -6.36
CA ASP A 58 7.83 -3.99 -5.28
C ASP A 58 8.74 -2.85 -5.76
N LEU A 59 8.97 -1.90 -4.86
CA LEU A 59 10.05 -0.93 -4.94
C LEU A 59 10.86 -1.01 -3.65
N ASP A 60 12.18 -1.12 -3.80
CA ASP A 60 13.16 -1.13 -2.71
C ASP A 60 12.96 -2.25 -1.68
N GLY A 61 12.63 -3.46 -2.15
CA GLY A 61 12.61 -4.67 -1.31
C GLY A 61 11.34 -4.85 -0.47
N VAL A 62 10.25 -4.16 -0.83
CA VAL A 62 8.90 -4.45 -0.32
C VAL A 62 8.50 -5.87 -0.70
N GLY A 63 7.96 -6.65 0.25
CA GLY A 63 7.43 -7.97 -0.06
C GLY A 63 6.02 -7.87 -0.62
N ILE A 64 5.79 -8.34 -1.85
CA ILE A 64 4.44 -8.38 -2.44
C ILE A 64 3.93 -9.82 -2.42
N ASP A 65 2.73 -10.01 -1.86
CA ASP A 65 1.97 -11.26 -1.93
C ASP A 65 0.65 -11.03 -2.67
N GLU A 66 0.43 -11.82 -3.72
CA GLU A 66 -0.73 -11.72 -4.62
C GLU A 66 -1.35 -13.10 -4.82
N PRO A 67 -2.07 -13.64 -3.82
CA PRO A 67 -2.76 -14.90 -3.97
C PRO A 67 -3.79 -14.83 -5.09
N SER A 68 -4.02 -15.96 -5.76
CA SER A 68 -4.99 -16.09 -6.84
C SER A 68 -5.71 -17.43 -6.80
N ILE A 69 -6.89 -17.46 -7.41
CA ILE A 69 -7.65 -18.67 -7.72
C ILE A 69 -8.00 -18.62 -9.21
N ASP A 70 -8.06 -19.78 -9.86
CA ASP A 70 -8.45 -19.87 -11.27
C ASP A 70 -9.97 -19.80 -11.42
N ASP A 71 -10.45 -19.12 -12.46
CA ASP A 71 -11.86 -19.12 -12.84
C ASP A 71 -12.27 -20.40 -13.60
N GLU A 72 -13.53 -20.48 -14.05
CA GLU A 72 -14.05 -21.62 -14.79
C GLU A 72 -13.35 -21.88 -16.14
N PHE A 73 -12.56 -20.92 -16.64
CA PHE A 73 -11.77 -21.03 -17.87
C PHE A 73 -10.28 -21.28 -17.60
N GLY A 74 -9.87 -21.37 -16.33
CA GLY A 74 -8.48 -21.55 -15.94
C GLY A 74 -7.66 -20.26 -15.98
N GLU A 75 -8.30 -19.08 -16.00
CA GLU A 75 -7.60 -17.81 -15.90
C GLU A 75 -7.42 -17.42 -14.42
N PRO A 76 -6.20 -17.07 -13.98
CA PRO A 76 -5.96 -16.72 -12.58
C PRO A 76 -6.55 -15.34 -12.25
N HIS A 77 -7.40 -15.29 -11.23
CA HIS A 77 -7.90 -14.06 -10.64
C HIS A 77 -7.30 -13.85 -9.27
N ARG A 78 -6.79 -12.65 -9.06
CA ARG A 78 -6.21 -12.28 -7.78
C ARG A 78 -7.27 -12.21 -6.69
N THR A 79 -7.02 -12.80 -5.53
CA THR A 79 -7.92 -12.81 -4.37
C THR A 79 -7.48 -11.87 -3.26
N GLY A 80 -6.25 -11.38 -3.30
CA GLY A 80 -5.70 -10.42 -2.35
C GLY A 80 -4.45 -9.74 -2.89
N ILE A 81 -4.10 -8.59 -2.35
CA ILE A 81 -2.78 -7.97 -2.50
C ILE A 81 -2.34 -7.52 -1.13
N THR A 82 -1.17 -7.97 -0.71
CA THR A 82 -0.53 -7.50 0.51
C THR A 82 0.88 -7.04 0.19
N ALA A 83 1.17 -5.78 0.50
CA ALA A 83 2.53 -5.25 0.48
C ALA A 83 3.06 -5.18 1.91
N SER A 84 4.18 -5.87 2.15
CA SER A 84 4.90 -5.90 3.42
C SER A 84 6.07 -4.92 3.34
N LEU A 85 5.92 -3.79 4.02
CA LEU A 85 6.91 -2.72 4.06
C LEU A 85 7.76 -2.82 5.33
N ARG A 86 9.06 -2.57 5.22
CA ARG A 86 9.94 -2.48 6.39
C ARG A 86 9.75 -1.14 7.05
N LEU A 87 9.56 -1.14 8.38
CA LEU A 87 9.57 0.09 9.16
C LEU A 87 11.02 0.55 9.32
N ASP A 88 11.30 1.80 8.99
CA ASP A 88 12.63 2.41 9.09
C ASP A 88 12.65 3.65 10.00
N GLU A 89 11.48 4.23 10.27
CA GLU A 89 11.32 5.39 11.15
C GLU A 89 10.15 5.19 12.11
N HIS A 90 10.32 5.58 13.36
CA HIS A 90 9.24 5.67 14.34
C HIS A 90 9.51 6.74 15.38
N THR A 91 8.45 7.27 15.97
CA THR A 91 8.52 8.18 17.12
C THR A 91 7.65 7.62 18.24
N ILE A 92 8.21 7.55 19.45
CA ILE A 92 7.51 7.14 20.67
C ILE A 92 7.51 8.32 21.64
N ASP A 93 6.42 8.49 22.38
CA ASP A 93 6.35 9.37 23.55
C ASP A 93 7.10 8.73 24.72
N ASP A 94 8.24 9.30 25.10
CA ASP A 94 9.10 8.79 26.19
C ASP A 94 8.42 8.78 27.58
N THR A 95 7.31 9.51 27.76
CA THR A 95 6.56 9.53 29.02
C THR A 95 5.50 8.45 29.07
N THR A 96 4.76 8.26 27.97
CA THR A 96 3.61 7.34 27.93
C THR A 96 3.89 6.02 27.23
N GLY A 97 5.02 5.90 26.52
CA GLY A 97 5.37 4.77 25.69
C GLY A 97 4.50 4.60 24.44
N ARG A 98 3.72 5.62 24.08
CA ARG A 98 2.81 5.58 22.93
C ARG A 98 3.54 5.86 21.63
N ILE A 99 3.19 5.13 20.58
CA ILE A 99 3.67 5.41 19.23
C ILE A 99 2.96 6.67 18.73
N LEU A 100 3.74 7.67 18.32
CA LEU A 100 3.26 8.94 17.75
C LEU A 100 3.28 8.91 16.23
N SER A 101 4.30 8.28 15.65
CA SER A 101 4.42 8.13 14.20
C SER A 101 5.18 6.86 13.82
N VAL A 102 4.88 6.33 12.64
CA VAL A 102 5.68 5.27 11.98
C VAL A 102 5.86 5.60 10.50
N GLY A 103 7.05 5.37 9.99
CA GLY A 103 7.43 5.49 8.58
C GLY A 103 7.89 4.16 8.04
N SER A 104 7.80 4.00 6.73
CA SER A 104 8.28 2.83 6.03
C SER A 104 9.17 3.18 4.87
N ALA A 105 10.16 2.32 4.64
CA ALA A 105 11.04 2.36 3.49
C ALA A 105 10.39 1.70 2.27
N GLY A 106 10.77 2.21 1.10
CA GLY A 106 10.39 1.64 -0.19
C GLY A 106 8.97 1.98 -0.59
N GLY A 107 8.39 1.14 -1.45
CA GLY A 107 7.06 1.41 -1.95
C GLY A 107 6.53 0.37 -2.93
N ILE A 108 5.48 0.78 -3.63
CA ILE A 108 4.75 -0.06 -4.56
C ILE A 108 4.57 0.69 -5.87
N GLU A 109 4.81 0.00 -6.97
CA GLU A 109 4.51 0.49 -8.32
C GLU A 109 3.26 -0.19 -8.86
N TYR A 110 2.32 0.62 -9.36
CA TYR A 110 1.15 0.20 -10.10
C TYR A 110 1.37 0.53 -11.57
N THR A 111 1.36 -0.48 -12.42
CA THR A 111 1.45 -0.30 -13.87
C THR A 111 0.17 -0.79 -14.53
N GLY A 112 -0.43 0.09 -15.33
CA GLY A 112 -1.64 -0.20 -16.10
C GLY A 112 -1.38 -0.09 -17.59
N THR A 113 -1.86 -1.07 -18.35
CA THR A 113 -1.91 -0.96 -19.82
C THR A 113 -3.18 -0.24 -20.25
N ARG A 114 -3.17 0.39 -21.42
CA ARG A 114 -4.35 1.07 -21.94
C ARG A 114 -5.51 0.07 -22.15
N ILE A 115 -6.67 0.40 -21.61
CA ILE A 115 -7.94 -0.30 -21.85
C ILE A 115 -8.91 0.74 -22.43
N SER A 116 -9.38 0.50 -23.65
CA SER A 116 -10.26 1.44 -24.34
C SER A 116 -11.52 1.73 -23.51
N GLY A 117 -11.83 3.01 -23.30
CA GLY A 117 -12.99 3.44 -22.50
C GLY A 117 -12.82 3.36 -20.97
N THR A 118 -11.73 2.78 -20.46
CA THR A 118 -11.56 2.52 -19.01
C THR A 118 -10.27 3.11 -18.45
N LEU A 119 -9.12 2.82 -19.07
CA LEU A 119 -7.80 3.15 -18.52
C LEU A 119 -6.91 3.73 -19.62
N SER A 120 -6.38 4.94 -19.40
CA SER A 120 -5.43 5.54 -20.37
C SER A 120 -4.08 4.80 -20.42
N GLY A 121 -3.78 4.01 -19.39
CA GLY A 121 -2.48 3.39 -19.15
C GLY A 121 -1.53 4.33 -18.43
N GLY A 122 -0.41 3.78 -17.97
CA GLY A 122 0.61 4.54 -17.24
C GLY A 122 1.15 3.80 -16.02
N MET A 123 1.76 4.57 -15.14
CA MET A 123 2.42 4.10 -13.93
C MET A 123 2.16 5.07 -12.77
N LEU A 124 1.99 4.53 -11.57
CA LEU A 124 1.93 5.26 -10.30
C LEU A 124 2.84 4.54 -9.31
N THR A 125 3.71 5.27 -8.63
CA THR A 125 4.48 4.78 -7.49
C THR A 125 3.97 5.43 -6.22
N VAL A 126 3.84 4.63 -5.16
CA VAL A 126 3.52 5.08 -3.81
C VAL A 126 4.69 4.68 -2.92
N THR A 127 5.43 5.65 -2.41
CA THR A 127 6.64 5.43 -1.59
C THR A 127 6.55 6.22 -0.29
N ASN A 128 7.43 5.90 0.67
CA ASN A 128 7.58 6.65 1.92
C ASN A 128 6.26 6.82 2.68
N LEU A 129 5.55 5.70 2.87
CA LEU A 129 4.28 5.69 3.59
C LEU A 129 4.55 6.00 5.08
N ARG A 130 3.91 7.05 5.58
CA ARG A 130 4.09 7.57 6.94
C ARG A 130 2.73 7.74 7.61
N PHE A 131 2.63 7.23 8.82
CA PHE A 131 1.46 7.35 9.68
C PHE A 131 1.78 8.35 10.78
N ASP A 132 1.05 9.46 10.79
CA ASP A 132 1.03 10.43 11.87
C ASP A 132 -0.20 10.13 12.73
N LEU A 133 0.04 9.48 13.87
CA LEU A 133 -1.02 9.04 14.77
C LEU A 133 -1.50 10.18 15.67
N VAL A 134 -0.71 11.25 15.80
CA VAL A 134 -1.08 12.45 16.57
C VAL A 134 -2.08 13.28 15.80
N ASN A 135 -1.77 13.57 14.54
CA ASN A 135 -2.65 14.34 13.65
C ASN A 135 -3.64 13.45 12.88
N GLN A 136 -3.63 12.14 13.11
CA GLN A 136 -4.52 11.16 12.51
C GLN A 136 -4.47 11.21 10.98
N ARG A 137 -3.28 11.20 10.41
CA ARG A 137 -3.07 11.32 8.96
C ARG A 137 -2.10 10.27 8.46
N VAL A 138 -2.30 9.87 7.21
CA VAL A 138 -1.39 9.00 6.48
C VAL A 138 -0.89 9.76 5.27
N TYR A 139 0.43 9.77 5.11
CA TYR A 139 1.14 10.48 4.07
C TYR A 139 1.89 9.50 3.19
N ALA A 140 2.08 9.84 1.92
CA ALA A 140 3.02 9.15 1.05
C ALA A 140 3.53 10.09 -0.04
N ASP A 141 4.63 9.71 -0.66
CA ASP A 141 5.09 10.33 -1.88
C ASP A 141 4.44 9.63 -3.06
N LEU A 142 3.82 10.41 -3.94
CA LEU A 142 3.22 9.91 -5.17
C LEU A 142 4.02 10.41 -6.36
N ALA A 143 4.42 9.50 -7.23
CA ALA A 143 4.96 9.87 -8.53
C ALA A 143 4.30 9.02 -9.62
N GLY A 144 4.19 9.55 -10.82
CA GLY A 144 3.58 8.76 -11.87
C GLY A 144 3.58 9.42 -13.23
N THR A 145 3.21 8.62 -14.21
CA THR A 145 3.04 9.04 -15.60
C THR A 145 1.73 8.48 -16.11
N LYS A 146 0.83 9.38 -16.51
CA LYS A 146 -0.33 9.03 -17.33
C LYS A 146 0.11 8.92 -18.78
N ALA A 147 -0.19 7.80 -19.43
CA ALA A 147 0.15 7.61 -20.83
C ALA A 147 -0.67 8.55 -21.74
N ALA A 148 -0.12 8.86 -22.92
CA ALA A 148 -0.78 9.71 -23.91
C ALA A 148 -2.11 9.09 -24.39
N SER A 149 -3.09 9.93 -24.71
CA SER A 149 -4.39 9.49 -25.23
C SER A 149 -4.91 10.35 -26.37
N GLY A 150 -4.93 9.79 -27.58
CA GLY A 150 -5.32 10.51 -28.78
C GLY A 150 -4.33 11.65 -29.04
N THR A 151 -4.84 12.88 -29.05
CA THR A 151 -4.04 14.10 -29.16
C THR A 151 -3.52 14.63 -27.81
N ASN A 152 -3.96 14.05 -26.69
CA ASN A 152 -3.48 14.46 -25.38
C ASN A 152 -2.13 13.82 -25.08
N PRO A 153 -1.09 14.60 -24.76
CA PRO A 153 0.24 14.06 -24.46
C PRO A 153 0.27 13.30 -23.13
N SER A 154 1.33 12.54 -22.91
CA SER A 154 1.61 11.96 -21.59
C SER A 154 1.87 13.06 -20.56
N VAL A 155 1.41 12.84 -19.34
CA VAL A 155 1.61 13.79 -18.24
C VAL A 155 2.25 13.06 -17.08
N SER A 156 3.37 13.60 -16.58
CA SER A 156 4.02 13.11 -15.37
C SER A 156 3.77 14.06 -14.21
N TYR A 157 3.70 13.50 -13.01
CA TYR A 157 3.54 14.26 -11.76
C TYR A 157 4.44 13.67 -10.69
N HIS A 158 4.81 14.54 -9.75
CA HIS A 158 5.54 14.20 -8.55
C HIS A 158 4.95 15.04 -7.41
N LEU A 159 4.38 14.36 -6.43
CA LEU A 159 3.62 14.92 -5.32
C LEU A 159 4.21 14.35 -4.02
N PRO A 160 5.30 14.94 -3.50
CA PRO A 160 5.85 14.54 -2.21
C PRO A 160 4.92 14.92 -1.07
N ASP A 161 5.01 14.18 0.04
CA ASP A 161 4.32 14.43 1.31
C ASP A 161 2.81 14.59 1.19
N MET A 162 2.18 13.82 0.31
CA MET A 162 0.74 13.93 0.07
C MET A 162 -0.07 13.22 1.15
N VAL A 163 -1.06 13.93 1.72
CA VAL A 163 -2.05 13.31 2.62
C VAL A 163 -2.94 12.38 1.80
N LEU A 164 -2.89 11.09 2.09
CA LEU A 164 -3.70 10.06 1.45
C LEU A 164 -4.97 9.76 2.23
N TRP A 165 -4.85 9.65 3.55
CA TRP A 165 -5.96 9.27 4.42
C TRP A 165 -5.93 10.03 5.74
N THR A 166 -7.11 10.14 6.36
CA THR A 166 -7.28 10.54 7.76
C THR A 166 -7.76 9.34 8.58
N ILE A 167 -7.13 9.10 9.72
CA ILE A 167 -7.40 7.97 10.61
C ILE A 167 -8.54 8.34 11.56
N GLY A 168 -9.70 7.72 11.38
CA GLY A 168 -10.87 8.00 12.22
C GLY A 168 -11.73 9.11 11.67
N ASN A 169 -12.86 8.70 11.09
CA ASN A 169 -14.14 9.40 11.11
C ASN A 169 -15.18 8.38 11.57
#